data_AF-A0A821SL44-F1
#
_entry.id   AF-A0A821SL44-F1
#
_cell.length_a   1.000
_cell.length_b   1.000
_cell.length_c   1.000
_cell.angle_alpha   90.00
_cell.angle_beta   90.00
_cell.angle_gamma   90.00
#
_symmetry.space_group_name_H-M   'P 1'
#
loop_
_entity.id
_entity.type
_entity.pdbx_description
1 polymer ?
#
loop_
_entity_poly.entity_id
_entity_poly.type
_entity_poly.pdbx_seq_one_letter_code
_entity_poly.pdbx_strand_id
1 'polypeptide(L)'
;MIRIKNNDDHHTSISTFTILTYNCLASNLAESQYFPKTNPTHLDFSYRSKLFEKELQSFNADIVCLQEIHEENFQQWLSPFLLQLGYDEGTFAKRGGTKAKDGVVIFFKRDKFKLINQHRLDYFDRAQDQFPTETSLATYNVALFCLLQMQNVKTNVSNKEEQQIWICNTHINWNHTLPATQFFQIRTLFNELTQLHKNTCDQSFVIVGDFNSTPDSIVHDYIRNGFLTDTADYYSKVYEIFLPLFDGDSTKTRKYLTEPHMYKNTMESAYNKDTFLIPFTTRIVDNFCGTIDYIYYQRNRMRPLHLLNPLHNDEELVIHNDFTLPNEQHPSDHLPLMAELDLLSKSSENDD
;
A
#
# COMPACT_ATOMS: atom_id res chain seq x y z
N MET A 1 -6.63 -17.91 5.89
CA MET A 1 -5.28 -17.55 5.44
C MET A 1 -4.45 -18.82 5.26
N ILE A 2 -3.56 -18.84 4.26
CA ILE A 2 -2.59 -19.91 3.95
C ILE A 2 -1.32 -19.65 4.74
N ARG A 3 -0.74 -20.70 5.36
CA ARG A 3 0.53 -20.61 6.09
C ARG A 3 1.72 -20.54 5.16
N ILE A 4 2.65 -19.63 5.43
CA ILE A 4 3.91 -19.47 4.71
C ILE A 4 5.03 -20.24 5.44
N LYS A 5 5.87 -20.94 4.68
CA LYS A 5 7.05 -21.62 5.21
C LYS A 5 8.19 -20.62 5.32
N ASN A 6 8.61 -20.32 6.54
CA ASN A 6 9.81 -19.53 6.81
C ASN A 6 10.89 -20.48 7.37
N ASN A 7 12.11 -20.38 6.83
CA ASN A 7 13.24 -21.23 7.24
C ASN A 7 14.15 -20.57 8.29
N ASP A 8 13.92 -19.31 8.65
CA ASP A 8 14.77 -18.54 9.57
C ASP A 8 14.13 -18.41 10.97
N ASP A 9 14.67 -19.13 11.95
CA ASP A 9 14.31 -19.09 13.37
C ASP A 9 15.34 -18.34 14.24
N HIS A 10 16.27 -17.60 13.63
CA HIS A 10 17.37 -16.95 14.35
C HIS A 10 16.98 -15.66 15.10
N HIS A 11 15.80 -15.10 14.85
CA HIS A 11 15.31 -13.89 15.52
C HIS A 11 14.15 -14.17 16.47
N THR A 12 14.11 -13.46 17.60
CA THR A 12 13.00 -13.59 18.55
C THR A 12 11.77 -12.80 18.10
N SER A 13 10.59 -13.43 18.16
CA SER A 13 9.30 -12.79 17.87
C SER A 13 8.95 -11.80 18.99
N ILE A 14 8.76 -10.52 18.64
CA ILE A 14 8.25 -9.48 19.53
C ILE A 14 6.72 -9.60 19.64
N SER A 15 6.06 -9.61 18.48
CA SER A 15 4.60 -9.61 18.38
C SER A 15 4.16 -10.02 16.98
N THR A 16 2.92 -10.47 16.86
CA THR A 16 2.29 -10.83 15.59
C THR A 16 1.03 -9.99 15.41
N PHE A 17 0.78 -9.53 14.19
CA PHE A 17 -0.41 -8.76 13.86
C PHE A 17 -0.85 -9.02 12.42
N THR A 18 -2.12 -8.77 12.15
CA THR A 18 -2.67 -8.85 10.80
C THR A 18 -2.88 -7.46 10.20
N ILE A 19 -2.53 -7.30 8.93
CA ILE A 19 -2.77 -6.08 8.15
C ILE A 19 -3.52 -6.40 6.87
N LEU A 20 -4.59 -5.65 6.61
CA LEU A 20 -5.42 -5.70 5.41
C LEU A 20 -5.17 -4.44 4.57
N THR A 21 -5.01 -4.60 3.26
CA THR A 21 -5.12 -3.51 2.29
C THR A 21 -6.21 -3.80 1.26
N TYR A 22 -7.04 -2.82 0.96
CA TYR A 22 -8.13 -2.98 0.01
C TYR A 22 -8.56 -1.66 -0.66
N ASN A 23 -8.45 -1.57 -1.99
CA ASN A 23 -9.08 -0.50 -2.77
C ASN A 23 -10.59 -0.76 -2.87
N CYS A 24 -11.41 0.17 -2.38
CA CYS A 24 -12.85 -0.02 -2.21
C CYS A 24 -13.72 0.46 -3.38
N LEU A 25 -13.12 0.90 -4.50
CA LEU A 25 -13.81 1.48 -5.65
C LEU A 25 -14.73 2.64 -5.27
N ALA A 26 -14.24 3.86 -5.50
CA ALA A 26 -14.93 5.10 -5.18
C ALA A 26 -16.34 5.12 -5.77
N SER A 27 -17.33 5.62 -5.02
CA SER A 27 -18.74 5.60 -5.45
C SER A 27 -18.99 6.30 -6.79
N ASN A 28 -18.18 7.31 -7.13
CA ASN A 28 -18.27 8.04 -8.40
C ASN A 28 -17.53 7.35 -9.57
N LEU A 29 -16.87 6.21 -9.32
CA LEU A 29 -16.24 5.38 -10.33
C LEU A 29 -17.02 4.07 -10.57
N ALA A 30 -17.85 3.65 -9.60
CA ALA A 30 -18.74 2.49 -9.70
C ALA A 30 -19.96 2.74 -10.62
N GLU A 31 -19.71 3.03 -11.90
CA GLU A 31 -20.76 3.31 -12.89
C GLU A 31 -20.81 2.24 -13.99
N SER A 32 -22.00 1.97 -14.53
CA SER A 32 -22.20 0.96 -15.58
C SER A 32 -21.41 1.22 -16.87
N GLN A 33 -20.98 2.47 -17.12
CA GLN A 33 -20.09 2.77 -18.24
C GLN A 33 -18.69 2.14 -18.07
N TYR A 34 -18.21 2.02 -16.83
CA TYR A 34 -16.92 1.39 -16.50
C TYR A 34 -17.10 -0.11 -16.21
N PHE A 35 -18.29 -0.51 -15.75
CA PHE A 35 -18.59 -1.89 -15.39
C PHE A 35 -19.83 -2.41 -16.12
N PRO A 36 -19.80 -2.55 -17.46
CA PRO A 36 -20.99 -2.88 -18.27
C PRO A 36 -21.50 -4.31 -18.07
N LYS A 37 -20.67 -5.20 -17.52
CA LYS A 37 -21.04 -6.59 -17.20
C LYS A 37 -21.61 -6.76 -15.79
N THR A 38 -21.55 -5.74 -14.94
CA THR A 38 -22.04 -5.79 -13.56
C THR A 38 -23.48 -5.28 -13.49
N ASN A 39 -24.35 -6.02 -12.80
CA ASN A 39 -25.71 -5.54 -12.53
C ASN A 39 -25.65 -4.19 -11.78
N PRO A 40 -26.32 -3.12 -12.25
CA PRO A 40 -26.30 -1.81 -11.60
C PRO A 40 -26.66 -1.84 -10.11
N THR A 41 -27.51 -2.76 -9.67
CA THR A 41 -27.83 -2.92 -8.24
C THR A 41 -26.63 -3.32 -7.39
N HIS A 42 -25.65 -4.03 -7.97
CA HIS A 42 -24.41 -4.42 -7.30
C HIS A 42 -23.34 -3.33 -7.35
N LEU A 43 -23.50 -2.31 -8.20
CA LEU A 43 -22.65 -1.11 -8.22
C LEU A 43 -23.07 -0.09 -7.15
N ASP A 44 -24.34 -0.11 -6.75
CA ASP A 44 -24.89 0.79 -5.75
C ASP A 44 -24.13 0.67 -4.42
N PHE A 45 -23.73 1.82 -3.86
CA PHE A 45 -22.94 1.85 -2.64
C PHE A 45 -23.69 1.24 -1.44
N SER A 46 -25.02 1.32 -1.39
CA SER A 46 -25.81 0.67 -0.32
C SER A 46 -25.72 -0.86 -0.37
N TYR A 47 -25.57 -1.45 -1.57
CA TYR A 47 -25.30 -2.88 -1.73
C TYR A 47 -23.85 -3.21 -1.36
N ARG A 48 -22.89 -2.50 -1.97
CA ARG A 48 -21.45 -2.74 -1.79
C ARG A 48 -21.00 -2.57 -0.34
N SER A 49 -21.50 -1.54 0.35
CA SER A 49 -21.21 -1.32 1.78
C SER A 49 -21.60 -2.49 2.66
N LYS A 50 -22.69 -3.21 2.36
CA LYS A 50 -23.09 -4.42 3.12
C LYS A 50 -22.20 -5.62 2.87
N LEU A 51 -21.59 -5.72 1.69
CA LEU A 51 -20.55 -6.72 1.43
C LEU A 51 -19.26 -6.34 2.14
N PHE A 52 -18.82 -5.08 2.06
CA PHE A 52 -17.66 -4.59 2.82
C PHE A 52 -17.81 -4.81 4.32
N GLU A 53 -18.99 -4.55 4.90
CA GLU A 53 -19.26 -4.82 6.32
C GLU A 53 -19.01 -6.30 6.67
N LYS A 54 -19.52 -7.23 5.85
CA LYS A 54 -19.32 -8.67 6.06
C LYS A 54 -17.86 -9.09 5.90
N GLU A 55 -17.19 -8.60 4.85
CA GLU A 55 -15.79 -8.90 4.57
C GLU A 55 -14.88 -8.38 5.69
N LEU A 56 -15.00 -7.10 6.07
CA LEU A 56 -14.20 -6.49 7.14
C LEU A 56 -14.43 -7.17 8.50
N GLN A 57 -15.68 -7.55 8.81
CA GLN A 57 -15.99 -8.34 10.02
C GLN A 57 -15.35 -9.73 9.98
N SER A 58 -15.42 -10.41 8.84
CA SER A 58 -14.88 -11.75 8.65
C SER A 58 -13.36 -11.77 8.72
N PHE A 59 -12.71 -10.83 8.04
CA PHE A 59 -11.25 -10.69 8.06
C PHE A 59 -10.73 -10.34 9.45
N ASN A 60 -11.44 -9.45 10.17
CA ASN A 60 -11.11 -9.04 11.53
C ASN A 60 -9.62 -8.69 11.70
N ALA A 61 -9.05 -7.98 10.72
CA ALA A 61 -7.64 -7.63 10.71
C ALA A 61 -7.29 -6.70 11.89
N ASP A 62 -6.04 -6.70 12.34
CA ASP A 62 -5.65 -5.83 13.44
C ASP A 62 -5.40 -4.39 12.96
N ILE A 63 -5.01 -4.25 11.69
CA ILE A 63 -4.82 -2.99 10.97
C ILE A 63 -5.54 -3.09 9.62
N VAL A 64 -6.32 -2.08 9.27
CA VAL A 64 -7.08 -2.01 8.01
C VAL A 64 -6.70 -0.73 7.27
N CYS A 65 -6.16 -0.89 6.07
CA CYS A 65 -5.75 0.19 5.19
C CYS A 65 -6.62 0.17 3.93
N LEU A 66 -7.35 1.24 3.64
CA LEU A 66 -8.25 1.28 2.49
C LEU A 66 -7.92 2.46 1.58
N GLN A 67 -8.15 2.26 0.29
CA GLN A 67 -8.03 3.29 -0.74
C GLN A 67 -9.41 3.58 -1.34
N GLU A 68 -9.55 4.75 -1.98
CA GLU A 68 -10.78 5.18 -2.66
C GLU A 68 -12.02 5.36 -1.75
N ILE A 69 -11.80 5.64 -0.46
CA ILE A 69 -12.89 5.93 0.47
C ILE A 69 -13.29 7.40 0.34
N HIS A 70 -14.57 7.65 0.02
CA HIS A 70 -15.15 9.00 0.05
C HIS A 70 -15.15 9.57 1.47
N GLU A 71 -14.84 10.85 1.62
CA GLU A 71 -14.82 11.55 2.91
C GLU A 71 -16.14 11.42 3.68
N GLU A 72 -17.26 11.54 2.97
CA GLU A 72 -18.60 11.36 3.56
C GLU A 72 -18.83 9.93 4.06
N ASN A 73 -18.44 8.93 3.25
CA ASN A 73 -18.55 7.53 3.61
C ASN A 73 -17.64 7.16 4.80
N PHE A 74 -16.46 7.77 4.89
CA PHE A 74 -15.58 7.63 6.05
C PHE A 74 -16.28 8.09 7.34
N GLN A 75 -16.84 9.30 7.33
CA GLN A 75 -17.45 9.93 8.50
C GLN A 75 -18.78 9.29 8.93
N GLN A 76 -19.66 8.99 7.96
CA GLN A 76 -21.04 8.61 8.25
C GLN A 76 -21.24 7.09 8.38
N TRP A 77 -20.38 6.29 7.75
CA TRP A 77 -20.54 4.83 7.68
C TRP A 77 -19.33 4.08 8.26
N LEU A 78 -18.16 4.24 7.65
CA LEU A 78 -17.03 3.35 7.88
C LEU A 78 -16.44 3.49 9.28
N SER A 79 -16.20 4.73 9.73
CA SER A 79 -15.66 4.98 11.07
C SER A 79 -16.65 4.55 12.17
N PRO A 80 -17.95 4.94 12.14
CA PRO A 80 -18.94 4.43 13.10
C PRO A 80 -19.04 2.90 13.14
N PHE A 81 -18.96 2.24 11.98
CA PHE A 81 -19.00 0.78 11.88
C PHE A 81 -17.77 0.13 12.51
N LEU A 82 -16.56 0.56 12.15
CA LEU A 82 -15.32 -0.03 12.68
C LEU A 82 -15.12 0.28 14.18
N LEU A 83 -15.60 1.43 14.66
CA LEU A 83 -15.64 1.73 16.10
C LEU A 83 -16.43 0.67 16.90
N GLN A 84 -17.57 0.21 16.36
CA GLN A 84 -18.38 -0.86 16.97
C GLN A 84 -17.65 -2.21 16.98
N LEU A 85 -16.72 -2.43 16.04
CA LEU A 85 -15.88 -3.62 15.95
C LEU A 85 -14.59 -3.52 16.79
N GLY A 86 -14.41 -2.46 17.58
CA GLY A 86 -13.26 -2.30 18.48
C GLY A 86 -12.05 -1.60 17.88
N TYR A 87 -12.15 -1.10 16.65
CA TYR A 87 -11.12 -0.25 16.06
C TYR A 87 -11.16 1.16 16.64
N ASP A 88 -10.11 1.92 16.40
CA ASP A 88 -10.05 3.37 16.65
C ASP A 88 -10.92 4.14 15.63
N GLU A 89 -11.05 5.46 15.80
CA GLU A 89 -11.89 6.29 14.90
C GLU A 89 -11.36 6.35 13.46
N GLY A 90 -10.08 6.00 13.27
CA GLY A 90 -9.40 5.92 12.00
C GLY A 90 -8.80 7.25 11.56
N THR A 91 -7.65 7.18 10.89
CA THR A 91 -6.99 8.35 10.30
C THR A 91 -7.27 8.39 8.80
N PHE A 92 -7.76 9.52 8.30
CA PHE A 92 -8.12 9.72 6.89
C PHE A 92 -7.28 10.81 6.24
N ALA A 93 -6.79 10.56 5.03
CA ALA A 93 -6.14 11.54 4.18
C ALA A 93 -6.88 11.64 2.84
N LYS A 94 -7.66 12.70 2.67
CA LYS A 94 -8.30 13.05 1.41
C LYS A 94 -7.26 13.42 0.36
N ARG A 95 -7.43 12.94 -0.87
CA ARG A 95 -6.64 13.42 -2.02
C ARG A 95 -6.77 14.92 -2.20
N GLY A 96 -5.71 15.53 -2.71
CA GLY A 96 -5.68 16.96 -2.96
C GLY A 96 -6.62 17.39 -4.10
N GLY A 97 -6.63 18.70 -4.38
CA GLY A 97 -7.45 19.29 -5.44
C GLY A 97 -8.92 19.44 -5.05
N THR A 98 -9.69 20.17 -5.87
CA THR A 98 -11.08 20.54 -5.55
C THR A 98 -12.11 19.50 -5.98
N LYS A 99 -11.72 18.59 -6.88
CA LYS A 99 -12.63 17.57 -7.46
C LYS A 99 -12.62 16.24 -6.70
N ALA A 100 -11.52 15.93 -6.02
CA ALA A 100 -11.39 14.66 -5.32
C ALA A 100 -12.34 14.59 -4.14
N LYS A 101 -13.05 13.47 -4.03
CA LYS A 101 -13.96 13.18 -2.91
C LYS A 101 -13.42 12.05 -2.04
N ASP A 102 -12.47 11.30 -2.57
CA ASP A 102 -11.87 10.10 -2.04
C ASP A 102 -10.48 10.34 -1.42
N GLY A 103 -10.02 9.35 -0.67
CA GLY A 103 -8.72 9.36 0.00
C GLY A 103 -8.28 7.97 0.43
N VAL A 104 -7.24 7.95 1.26
CA VAL A 104 -6.74 6.74 1.92
C VAL A 104 -7.03 6.81 3.42
N VAL A 105 -7.25 5.65 4.04
CA VAL A 105 -7.58 5.54 5.46
C VAL A 105 -6.79 4.43 6.14
N ILE A 106 -6.47 4.61 7.41
CA ILE A 106 -5.87 3.59 8.28
C ILE A 106 -6.71 3.47 9.56
N PHE A 107 -7.16 2.25 9.85
CA PHE A 107 -7.77 1.85 11.12
C PHE A 107 -6.89 0.82 11.82
N PHE A 108 -6.98 0.75 13.14
CA PHE A 108 -6.30 -0.25 13.95
C PHE A 108 -7.13 -0.60 15.19
N LYS A 109 -7.00 -1.82 15.70
CA LYS A 109 -7.70 -2.25 16.92
C LYS A 109 -7.12 -1.56 18.17
N ARG A 110 -8.00 -0.97 18.99
CA ARG A 110 -7.61 -0.18 20.18
C ARG A 110 -7.00 -1.02 21.31
N ASP A 111 -7.31 -2.30 21.38
CA ASP A 111 -6.76 -3.23 22.36
C ASP A 111 -5.34 -3.72 21.99
N LYS A 112 -4.94 -3.58 20.71
CA LYS A 112 -3.63 -3.99 20.21
C LYS A 112 -2.70 -2.83 19.86
N PHE A 113 -3.23 -1.67 19.49
CA PHE A 113 -2.43 -0.55 19.01
C PHE A 113 -2.86 0.77 19.63
N LYS A 114 -1.88 1.66 19.80
CA LYS A 114 -2.09 3.07 20.14
C LYS A 114 -1.40 3.95 19.10
N LEU A 115 -2.11 4.93 18.56
CA LEU A 115 -1.52 5.94 17.68
C LEU A 115 -0.55 6.84 18.49
N ILE A 116 0.68 6.96 18.00
CA ILE A 116 1.72 7.83 18.58
C ILE A 116 1.90 9.08 17.73
N ASN A 117 1.92 8.91 16.41
CA ASN A 117 2.09 10.00 15.46
C ASN A 117 1.39 9.68 14.14
N GLN A 118 1.03 10.71 13.39
CA GLN A 118 0.51 10.57 12.04
C GLN A 118 1.12 11.63 11.13
N HIS A 119 1.32 11.29 9.87
CA HIS A 119 1.88 12.20 8.88
C HIS A 119 1.20 12.00 7.52
N ARG A 120 0.86 13.10 6.86
CA ARG A 120 0.30 13.13 5.52
C ARG A 120 1.36 13.63 4.55
N LEU A 121 1.51 12.92 3.45
CA LEU A 121 2.32 13.31 2.31
C LEU A 121 1.41 13.67 1.13
N ASP A 122 1.53 14.90 0.66
CA ASP A 122 0.92 15.39 -0.58
C ASP A 122 1.96 15.38 -1.70
N TYR A 123 1.80 14.49 -2.68
CA TYR A 123 2.76 14.37 -3.79
C TYR A 123 2.78 15.61 -4.68
N PHE A 124 1.64 16.29 -4.82
CA PHE A 124 1.53 17.55 -5.55
C PHE A 124 2.48 18.61 -4.98
N ASP A 125 2.45 18.81 -3.68
CA ASP A 125 3.26 19.83 -3.01
C ASP A 125 4.75 19.53 -3.19
N ARG A 126 5.16 18.25 -3.06
CA ARG A 126 6.56 17.84 -3.27
C ARG A 126 7.02 17.99 -4.70
N ALA A 127 6.14 17.72 -5.67
CA ALA A 127 6.46 17.96 -7.08
C ALA A 127 6.63 19.46 -7.35
N GLN A 128 5.78 20.31 -6.78
CA GLN A 128 5.88 21.76 -6.95
C GLN A 128 7.13 22.35 -6.28
N ASP A 129 7.50 21.84 -5.10
CA ASP A 129 8.70 22.27 -4.39
C ASP A 129 9.98 21.86 -5.14
N GLN A 130 10.01 20.64 -5.69
CA GLN A 130 11.23 20.09 -6.31
C GLN A 130 11.35 20.41 -7.80
N PHE A 131 10.24 20.37 -8.54
CA PHE A 131 10.18 20.48 -10.00
C PHE A 131 8.97 21.34 -10.43
N PRO A 132 8.92 22.64 -10.06
CA PRO A 132 7.76 23.51 -10.30
C PRO A 132 7.37 23.69 -11.78
N THR A 133 8.30 23.39 -12.70
CA THR A 133 8.07 23.48 -14.14
C THR A 133 7.48 22.20 -14.75
N GLU A 134 7.50 21.07 -14.04
CA GLU A 134 7.07 19.77 -14.56
C GLU A 134 5.71 19.35 -14.01
N THR A 135 4.66 19.82 -14.67
CA THR A 135 3.27 19.58 -14.24
C THR A 135 2.86 18.12 -14.26
N SER A 136 3.51 17.24 -15.04
CA SER A 136 3.16 15.82 -15.08
C SER A 136 3.47 15.08 -13.77
N LEU A 137 4.41 15.58 -12.97
CA LEU A 137 4.73 15.03 -11.64
C LEU A 137 3.74 15.51 -10.57
N ALA A 138 3.16 16.70 -10.74
CA ALA A 138 2.29 17.37 -9.79
C ALA A 138 0.86 16.79 -9.80
N THR A 139 0.71 15.64 -9.15
CA THR A 139 -0.54 14.87 -9.05
C THR A 139 -1.10 14.90 -7.62
N TYR A 140 -2.42 14.94 -7.49
CA TYR A 140 -3.11 15.07 -6.20
C TYR A 140 -3.25 13.76 -5.39
N ASN A 141 -2.45 12.75 -5.72
CA ASN A 141 -2.34 11.54 -4.90
C ASN A 141 -1.76 11.91 -3.52
N VAL A 142 -1.98 11.03 -2.54
CA VAL A 142 -1.49 11.21 -1.17
C VAL A 142 -0.98 9.90 -0.59
N ALA A 143 -0.12 9.98 0.42
CA ALA A 143 0.18 8.89 1.32
C ALA A 143 -0.12 9.29 2.77
N LEU A 144 -0.55 8.32 3.57
CA LEU A 144 -0.82 8.49 4.99
C LEU A 144 0.06 7.54 5.80
N PHE A 145 0.75 8.10 6.79
CA PHE A 145 1.62 7.38 7.70
C PHE A 145 1.02 7.43 9.11
N CYS A 146 0.95 6.29 9.78
CA CYS A 146 0.61 6.19 11.20
C CYS A 146 1.70 5.44 11.94
N LEU A 147 2.29 6.06 12.97
CA LEU A 147 3.18 5.40 13.91
C LEU A 147 2.34 4.77 15.00
N LEU A 148 2.30 3.44 15.02
CA LEU A 148 1.50 2.66 15.96
C LEU A 148 2.40 2.00 17.00
N GLN A 149 2.05 2.16 18.27
CA GLN A 149 2.64 1.44 19.40
C GLN A 149 1.84 0.16 19.65
N MET A 150 2.48 -1.00 19.49
CA MET A 150 1.90 -2.28 19.90
C MET A 150 1.71 -2.33 21.42
N GLN A 151 0.55 -2.85 21.83
CA GLN A 151 0.19 -3.12 23.21
C GLN A 151 0.33 -4.63 23.47
N ASN A 152 0.59 -5.01 24.74
CA ASN A 152 0.59 -6.41 25.19
C ASN A 152 1.56 -7.33 24.42
N VAL A 153 2.79 -6.87 24.16
CA VAL A 153 3.82 -7.66 23.43
C VAL A 153 4.29 -8.89 24.22
N LYS A 154 4.78 -9.93 23.51
CA LYS A 154 5.15 -11.23 24.08
C LYS A 154 6.42 -11.20 24.92
N THR A 155 7.31 -10.24 24.68
CA THR A 155 8.62 -10.13 25.32
C THR A 155 8.73 -8.80 26.09
N ASN A 156 9.45 -8.82 27.21
CA ASN A 156 9.89 -7.59 27.87
C ASN A 156 10.95 -6.91 26.99
N VAL A 157 10.53 -6.28 25.89
CA VAL A 157 11.43 -5.46 25.07
C VAL A 157 11.81 -4.24 25.91
N SER A 158 13.11 -4.09 26.19
CA SER A 158 13.64 -2.99 27.00
C SER A 158 13.41 -1.62 26.34
N ASN A 159 13.39 -1.59 25.00
CA ASN A 159 13.08 -0.40 24.22
C ASN A 159 11.62 -0.41 23.71
N LYS A 160 10.82 0.56 24.15
CA LYS A 160 9.43 0.74 23.69
C LYS A 160 9.34 1.02 22.19
N GLU A 161 10.38 1.59 21.60
CA GLU A 161 10.47 1.96 20.20
C GLU A 161 10.56 0.76 19.26
N GLU A 162 11.12 -0.36 19.74
CA GLU A 162 11.15 -1.61 18.98
C GLU A 162 9.76 -2.26 18.85
N GLN A 163 8.80 -1.81 19.65
CA GLN A 163 7.40 -2.20 19.59
C GLN A 163 6.56 -1.20 18.77
N GLN A 164 7.21 -0.23 18.12
CA GLN A 164 6.56 0.75 17.27
C GLN A 164 6.76 0.40 15.79
N ILE A 165 5.71 0.64 15.01
CA ILE A 165 5.69 0.37 13.59
C ILE A 165 5.02 1.51 12.83
N TRP A 166 5.67 1.96 11.77
CA TRP A 166 5.07 2.85 10.79
C TRP A 166 4.22 2.04 9.81
N ILE A 167 2.96 2.40 9.71
CA ILE A 167 2.06 1.90 8.65
C ILE A 167 1.88 3.03 7.65
N CYS A 168 2.29 2.79 6.42
CA CYS A 168 2.08 3.70 5.30
C CYS A 168 1.01 3.13 4.37
N ASN A 169 -0.04 3.90 4.10
CA ASN A 169 -1.06 3.60 3.10
C ASN A 169 -1.00 4.65 1.99
N THR A 170 -0.91 4.22 0.73
CA THR A 170 -0.85 5.13 -0.43
C THR A 170 -1.72 4.64 -1.58
N HIS A 171 -2.07 5.57 -2.47
CA HIS A 171 -2.68 5.25 -3.76
C HIS A 171 -1.92 6.03 -4.84
N ILE A 172 -1.04 5.35 -5.57
CA ILE A 172 -0.15 5.89 -6.59
C ILE A 172 -0.92 6.22 -7.87
N ASN A 173 -0.38 7.14 -8.68
CA ASN A 173 -0.99 7.59 -9.92
C ASN A 173 -1.36 6.41 -10.85
N TRP A 174 -2.62 6.38 -11.27
CA TRP A 174 -3.22 5.31 -12.07
C TRP A 174 -2.77 5.27 -13.53
N ASN A 175 -2.26 6.38 -14.06
CA ASN A 175 -1.94 6.49 -15.47
C ASN A 175 -0.61 5.80 -15.79
N HIS A 176 -0.69 4.56 -16.27
CA HIS A 176 0.43 3.71 -16.72
C HIS A 176 1.31 4.34 -17.81
N THR A 177 0.82 5.39 -18.50
CA THR A 177 1.61 6.12 -19.50
C THR A 177 2.56 7.14 -18.87
N LEU A 178 2.51 7.33 -17.54
CA LEU A 178 3.33 8.28 -16.77
C LEU A 178 4.26 7.57 -15.75
N PRO A 179 5.20 6.71 -16.19
CA PRO A 179 6.11 6.02 -15.28
C PRO A 179 7.00 6.99 -14.48
N ALA A 180 7.38 8.14 -15.05
CA ALA A 180 8.14 9.17 -14.32
C ALA A 180 7.38 9.71 -13.09
N THR A 181 6.07 9.92 -13.22
CA THR A 181 5.19 10.35 -12.12
C THR A 181 5.09 9.28 -11.03
N GLN A 182 4.86 8.02 -11.41
CA GLN A 182 4.78 6.90 -10.46
C GLN A 182 6.12 6.70 -9.72
N PHE A 183 7.24 6.76 -10.44
CA PHE A 183 8.58 6.72 -9.85
C PHE A 183 8.82 7.88 -8.88
N PHE A 184 8.50 9.12 -9.30
CA PHE A 184 8.64 10.30 -8.44
C PHE A 184 7.87 10.15 -7.13
N GLN A 185 6.61 9.68 -7.19
CA GLN A 185 5.79 9.46 -6.00
C GLN A 185 6.44 8.44 -5.05
N ILE A 186 6.90 7.30 -5.57
CA ILE A 186 7.50 6.27 -4.72
C ILE A 186 8.84 6.73 -4.15
N ARG A 187 9.70 7.37 -4.95
CA ARG A 187 10.94 7.99 -4.45
C ARG A 187 10.65 9.01 -3.35
N THR A 188 9.63 9.86 -3.53
CA THR A 188 9.21 10.84 -2.54
C THR A 188 8.74 10.17 -1.25
N LEU A 189 7.94 9.10 -1.33
CA LEU A 189 7.48 8.33 -0.18
C LEU A 189 8.66 7.79 0.64
N PHE A 190 9.69 7.23 0.00
CA PHE A 190 10.88 6.72 0.69
C PHE A 190 11.77 7.84 1.28
N ASN A 191 11.86 8.99 0.61
CA ASN A 191 12.54 10.17 1.16
C ASN A 191 11.82 10.70 2.42
N GLU A 192 10.49 10.65 2.44
CA GLU A 192 9.69 11.04 3.59
C GLU A 192 9.85 10.09 4.76
N LEU A 193 9.77 8.79 4.48
CA LEU A 193 10.04 7.77 5.49
C LEU A 193 11.44 7.91 6.10
N THR A 194 12.44 8.24 5.27
CA THR A 194 13.81 8.54 5.73
C THR A 194 13.85 9.76 6.65
N GLN A 195 13.08 10.81 6.35
CA GLN A 195 13.01 12.01 7.21
C GLN A 195 12.28 11.74 8.52
N LEU A 196 11.18 10.97 8.48
CA LEU A 196 10.47 10.54 9.68
C LEU A 196 11.41 9.74 10.61
N HIS A 197 12.20 8.81 10.05
CA HIS A 197 13.17 8.00 10.79
C HIS A 197 14.42 8.74 11.24
N LYS A 198 14.80 9.88 10.65
CA LYS A 198 15.87 10.73 11.22
C LYS A 198 15.43 11.42 12.50
N ASN A 199 14.13 11.65 12.63
CA ASN A 199 13.53 12.33 13.77
C ASN A 199 13.04 11.35 14.84
N THR A 200 13.12 10.05 14.57
CA THR A 200 12.76 8.98 15.47
C THR A 200 13.87 7.93 15.55
N CYS A 201 13.78 7.07 16.55
CA CYS A 201 14.48 5.79 16.60
C CYS A 201 14.19 4.91 15.37
N ASP A 202 15.12 3.99 15.06
CA ASP A 202 15.06 3.03 13.95
C ASP A 202 13.88 2.04 14.09
N GLN A 203 12.67 2.55 13.81
CA GLN A 203 11.38 1.89 13.88
C GLN A 203 11.16 1.05 12.62
N SER A 204 10.36 -0.01 12.75
CA SER A 204 10.03 -0.84 11.58
C SER A 204 8.87 -0.22 10.80
N PHE A 205 8.71 -0.59 9.53
CA PHE A 205 7.61 -0.07 8.72
C PHE A 205 7.05 -1.08 7.72
N VAL A 206 5.78 -0.87 7.38
CA VAL A 206 5.03 -1.59 6.36
C VAL A 206 4.40 -0.55 5.44
N ILE A 207 4.54 -0.74 4.12
CA ILE A 207 3.91 0.11 3.10
C ILE A 207 2.89 -0.73 2.37
N VAL A 208 1.64 -0.26 2.34
CA VAL A 208 0.54 -0.93 1.67
C VAL A 208 -0.19 0.02 0.75
N GLY A 209 -0.96 -0.55 -0.17
CA GLY A 209 -1.93 0.18 -0.96
C GLY A 209 -1.98 -0.24 -2.42
N ASP A 210 -2.60 0.63 -3.22
CA ASP A 210 -2.70 0.50 -4.67
C ASP A 210 -1.56 1.28 -5.32
N PHE A 211 -0.63 0.55 -5.92
CA PHE A 211 0.56 1.13 -6.54
C PHE A 211 0.34 1.41 -8.03
N ASN A 212 -0.79 0.98 -8.60
CA ASN A 212 -1.05 1.05 -10.04
C ASN A 212 0.15 0.60 -10.89
N SER A 213 0.88 -0.39 -10.41
CA SER A 213 2.18 -0.79 -10.95
C SER A 213 2.35 -2.31 -10.80
N THR A 214 2.69 -3.00 -11.90
CA THR A 214 2.86 -4.46 -11.91
C THR A 214 4.19 -4.89 -11.30
N PRO A 215 4.41 -6.19 -10.99
CA PRO A 215 5.64 -6.65 -10.33
C PRO A 215 6.93 -6.48 -11.15
N ASP A 216 6.81 -6.23 -12.44
CA ASP A 216 7.89 -5.92 -13.39
C ASP A 216 8.08 -4.40 -13.63
N SER A 217 7.33 -3.55 -12.92
CA SER A 217 7.45 -2.10 -13.04
C SER A 217 8.70 -1.52 -12.37
N ILE A 218 9.12 -0.35 -12.84
CA ILE A 218 10.16 0.48 -12.18
C ILE A 218 9.84 0.82 -10.72
N VAL A 219 8.55 0.88 -10.38
CA VAL A 219 8.10 1.13 -9.01
C VAL A 219 8.49 -0.05 -8.14
N HIS A 220 8.18 -1.27 -8.56
CA HIS A 220 8.54 -2.49 -7.83
C HIS A 220 10.07 -2.64 -7.73
N ASP A 221 10.79 -2.39 -8.82
CA ASP A 221 12.25 -2.43 -8.86
C ASP A 221 12.87 -1.45 -7.86
N TYR A 222 12.41 -0.19 -7.85
CA TYR A 222 12.93 0.81 -6.93
C TYR A 222 12.68 0.42 -5.47
N ILE A 223 11.49 -0.07 -5.14
CA ILE A 223 11.12 -0.50 -3.79
C ILE A 223 12.02 -1.65 -3.32
N ARG A 224 12.16 -2.72 -4.12
CA ARG A 224 12.94 -3.91 -3.72
C ARG A 224 14.43 -3.64 -3.71
N ASN A 225 14.96 -3.11 -4.81
CA ASN A 225 16.40 -2.98 -5.01
C ASN A 225 16.97 -1.77 -4.25
N GLY A 226 16.12 -0.81 -3.89
CA GLY A 226 16.51 0.44 -3.25
C GLY A 226 16.84 1.57 -4.20
N PHE A 227 17.03 1.27 -5.49
CA PHE A 227 17.46 2.19 -6.53
C PHE A 227 16.98 1.68 -7.89
N LEU A 228 16.88 2.57 -8.88
CA LEU A 228 16.63 2.13 -10.27
C LEU A 228 17.93 1.66 -10.92
N THR A 229 17.86 0.55 -11.63
CA THR A 229 18.89 0.15 -12.59
C THR A 229 18.64 0.83 -13.92
N ASP A 230 19.70 1.11 -14.68
CA ASP A 230 19.58 1.66 -16.03
C ASP A 230 19.07 0.65 -17.06
N THR A 231 19.03 -0.63 -16.69
CA THR A 231 18.42 -1.73 -17.43
C THR A 231 16.94 -1.95 -17.12
N ALA A 232 16.35 -1.20 -16.17
CA ALA A 232 14.95 -1.36 -15.84
C ALA A 232 14.06 -0.98 -17.02
N ASP A 233 12.95 -1.69 -17.19
CA ASP A 233 11.97 -1.36 -18.22
C ASP A 233 11.48 0.07 -18.02
N TYR A 234 11.23 0.83 -19.09
CA TYR A 234 10.86 2.25 -19.04
C TYR A 234 11.90 3.21 -18.44
N TYR A 235 13.10 2.78 -18.04
CA TYR A 235 14.15 3.69 -17.55
C TYR A 235 14.40 4.85 -18.51
N SER A 236 14.50 4.59 -19.82
CA SER A 236 14.68 5.64 -20.83
C SER A 236 13.57 6.68 -20.84
N LYS A 237 12.31 6.28 -20.65
CA LYS A 237 11.18 7.23 -20.59
C LYS A 237 11.25 8.11 -19.34
N VAL A 238 11.61 7.51 -18.20
CA VAL A 238 11.83 8.27 -16.97
C VAL A 238 13.00 9.23 -17.16
N TYR A 239 14.10 8.75 -17.71
CA TYR A 239 15.30 9.54 -18.01
C TYR A 239 15.00 10.75 -18.90
N GLU A 240 14.20 10.57 -19.97
CA GLU A 240 13.81 11.64 -20.88
C GLU A 240 13.00 12.75 -20.19
N ILE A 241 12.15 12.41 -19.22
CA ILE A 241 11.40 13.39 -18.42
C ILE A 241 12.32 14.13 -17.45
N PHE A 242 13.24 13.44 -16.77
CA PHE A 242 14.09 14.05 -15.75
C PHE A 242 15.31 14.81 -16.32
N LEU A 243 15.82 14.45 -17.51
CA LEU A 243 17.01 15.08 -18.09
C LEU A 243 16.87 16.61 -18.24
N PRO A 244 15.77 17.15 -18.78
CA PRO A 244 15.55 18.60 -18.84
C PRO A 244 15.42 19.25 -17.44
N LEU A 245 14.94 18.52 -16.43
CA LEU A 245 14.79 19.02 -15.06
C LEU A 245 16.13 19.23 -14.34
N PHE A 246 17.21 18.67 -14.91
CA PHE A 246 18.58 18.88 -14.46
C PHE A 246 19.41 19.63 -15.51
N ASP A 247 18.80 20.54 -16.28
CA ASP A 247 19.46 21.37 -17.30
C ASP A 247 20.21 20.57 -18.38
N GLY A 248 19.76 19.34 -18.67
CA GLY A 248 20.44 18.44 -19.60
C GLY A 248 21.69 17.75 -19.02
N ASP A 249 21.97 17.90 -17.72
CA ASP A 249 23.08 17.24 -17.03
C ASP A 249 22.79 15.76 -16.84
N SER A 250 23.37 14.95 -17.72
CA SER A 250 23.25 13.49 -17.70
C SER A 250 23.80 12.87 -16.40
N THR A 251 24.80 13.49 -15.77
CA THR A 251 25.40 12.96 -14.53
C THR A 251 24.47 13.18 -13.35
N LYS A 252 23.92 14.39 -13.20
CA LYS A 252 22.92 14.69 -12.15
C LYS A 252 21.65 13.87 -12.33
N THR A 253 21.18 13.73 -13.56
CA THR A 253 19.99 12.94 -13.88
C THR A 253 20.18 11.47 -13.48
N ARG A 254 21.28 10.84 -13.92
CA ARG A 254 21.58 9.46 -13.53
C ARG A 254 21.70 9.33 -12.02
N LYS A 255 22.42 10.25 -11.37
CA LYS A 255 22.56 10.26 -9.92
C LYS A 255 21.20 10.32 -9.22
N TYR A 256 20.28 11.17 -9.65
CA TYR A 256 18.95 11.27 -9.05
C TYR A 256 18.14 9.97 -9.20
N LEU A 257 18.16 9.36 -10.39
CA LEU A 257 17.39 8.14 -10.67
C LEU A 257 17.96 6.91 -9.97
N THR A 258 19.28 6.82 -9.81
CA THR A 258 19.95 5.65 -9.24
C THR A 258 20.38 5.83 -7.78
N GLU A 259 20.04 6.97 -7.15
CA GLU A 259 20.35 7.21 -5.74
C GLU A 259 19.57 6.24 -4.85
N PRO A 260 20.27 5.44 -4.02
CA PRO A 260 19.63 4.45 -3.18
C PRO A 260 18.87 5.10 -2.03
N HIS A 261 17.68 4.60 -1.73
CA HIS A 261 16.98 4.91 -0.49
C HIS A 261 17.57 4.13 0.71
N MET A 262 17.26 4.58 1.92
CA MET A 262 17.77 4.03 3.18
C MET A 262 17.57 2.51 3.34
N TYR A 263 16.47 1.96 2.82
CA TYR A 263 16.07 0.55 2.99
C TYR A 263 16.48 -0.36 1.82
N LYS A 264 17.63 -0.06 1.22
CA LYS A 264 18.14 -0.80 0.06
C LYS A 264 18.21 -2.30 0.35
N ASN A 265 17.63 -3.13 -0.53
CA ASN A 265 17.63 -4.59 -0.42
C ASN A 265 16.97 -5.17 0.84
N THR A 266 16.20 -4.38 1.59
CA THR A 266 15.48 -4.87 2.79
C THR A 266 13.97 -4.97 2.59
N MET A 267 13.43 -4.42 1.50
CA MET A 267 11.99 -4.46 1.22
C MET A 267 11.58 -5.68 0.42
N GLU A 268 10.44 -6.26 0.79
CA GLU A 268 9.86 -7.39 0.09
C GLU A 268 8.33 -7.29 0.09
N SER A 269 7.69 -7.74 -0.99
CA SER A 269 6.24 -7.91 -1.03
C SER A 269 5.86 -9.23 -0.36
N ALA A 270 4.88 -9.20 0.54
CA ALA A 270 4.31 -10.39 1.17
C ALA A 270 3.71 -11.36 0.14
N TYR A 271 3.16 -10.83 -0.96
CA TYR A 271 2.68 -11.59 -2.11
C TYR A 271 3.71 -11.49 -3.24
N ASN A 272 4.36 -12.60 -3.56
CA ASN A 272 5.44 -12.69 -4.53
C ASN A 272 5.45 -14.07 -5.22
N LYS A 273 6.41 -14.28 -6.14
CA LYS A 273 6.51 -15.53 -6.91
C LYS A 273 6.75 -16.78 -6.05
N ASP A 274 7.37 -16.63 -4.88
CA ASP A 274 7.69 -17.73 -3.96
C ASP A 274 6.54 -18.08 -3.00
N THR A 275 5.52 -17.22 -2.93
CA THR A 275 4.31 -17.42 -2.11
C THR A 275 3.14 -17.79 -3.01
N PHE A 276 2.40 -16.82 -3.52
CA PHE A 276 1.49 -16.96 -4.65
C PHE A 276 1.18 -15.56 -5.19
N LEU A 277 1.52 -15.33 -6.46
CA LEU A 277 1.22 -14.10 -7.16
C LEU A 277 0.03 -14.37 -8.09
N ILE A 278 -1.15 -13.95 -7.66
CA ILE A 278 -2.36 -13.98 -8.49
C ILE A 278 -2.74 -12.54 -8.88
N PRO A 279 -3.39 -12.33 -10.03
CA PRO A 279 -3.94 -11.03 -10.33
C PRO A 279 -5.04 -10.70 -9.31
N PHE A 280 -4.85 -9.60 -8.58
CA PHE A 280 -5.78 -9.16 -7.53
C PHE A 280 -6.72 -8.06 -8.02
N THR A 281 -6.50 -7.56 -9.25
CA THR A 281 -7.26 -6.47 -9.84
C THR A 281 -7.72 -6.86 -11.23
N THR A 282 -8.99 -6.62 -11.53
CA THR A 282 -9.53 -6.82 -12.88
C THR A 282 -10.32 -5.61 -13.33
N ARG A 283 -9.96 -5.04 -14.47
CA ARG A 283 -10.71 -3.95 -15.10
C ARG A 283 -11.09 -4.34 -16.52
N ILE A 284 -12.39 -4.32 -16.78
CA ILE A 284 -12.94 -4.80 -18.05
C ILE A 284 -12.69 -3.80 -19.18
N VAL A 285 -12.75 -2.48 -18.88
CA VAL A 285 -12.69 -1.42 -19.89
C VAL A 285 -11.40 -1.46 -20.72
N ASP A 286 -10.28 -1.81 -20.08
CA ASP A 286 -8.96 -1.92 -20.69
C ASP A 286 -8.47 -3.37 -20.78
N ASN A 287 -9.32 -4.36 -20.49
CA ASN A 287 -8.96 -5.79 -20.38
C ASN A 287 -7.74 -6.02 -19.47
N PHE A 288 -7.60 -5.24 -18.40
CA PHE A 288 -6.52 -5.38 -17.45
C PHE A 288 -6.83 -6.46 -16.41
N CYS A 289 -5.86 -7.34 -16.17
CA CYS A 289 -5.87 -8.32 -15.10
C CYS A 289 -4.44 -8.44 -14.57
N GLY A 290 -4.20 -8.04 -13.32
CA GLY A 290 -2.84 -7.96 -12.79
C GLY A 290 -2.77 -7.74 -11.29
N THR A 291 -1.55 -7.76 -10.76
CA THR A 291 -1.23 -7.43 -9.38
C THR A 291 -0.73 -5.99 -9.33
N ILE A 292 -1.52 -5.08 -8.75
CA ILE A 292 -1.11 -3.68 -8.55
C ILE A 292 -1.25 -3.22 -7.10
N ASP A 293 -1.87 -4.03 -6.25
CA ASP A 293 -1.93 -3.86 -4.80
C ASP A 293 -0.84 -4.67 -4.11
N TYR A 294 -0.25 -4.12 -3.05
CA TYR A 294 0.86 -4.77 -2.34
C TYR A 294 0.85 -4.54 -0.83
N ILE A 295 1.47 -5.47 -0.12
CA ILE A 295 1.91 -5.32 1.27
C ILE A 295 3.43 -5.48 1.28
N TYR A 296 4.15 -4.36 1.30
CA TYR A 296 5.60 -4.35 1.42
C TYR A 296 6.03 -4.27 2.89
N TYR A 297 6.94 -5.15 3.29
CA TYR A 297 7.51 -5.19 4.63
C TYR A 297 9.05 -5.21 4.56
N GLN A 298 9.68 -4.85 5.67
CA GLN A 298 11.13 -4.98 5.84
C GLN A 298 11.49 -6.43 6.22
N ARG A 299 12.12 -7.18 5.32
CA ARG A 299 12.46 -8.60 5.51
C ARG A 299 13.49 -8.88 6.62
N ASN A 300 14.26 -7.87 7.00
CA ASN A 300 15.19 -7.94 8.14
C ASN A 300 14.55 -7.61 9.49
N ARG A 301 13.28 -7.19 9.50
CA ARG A 301 12.54 -6.78 10.71
C ARG A 301 11.24 -7.57 10.90
N MET A 302 10.72 -8.17 9.82
CA MET A 302 9.45 -8.89 9.83
C MET A 302 9.49 -10.09 8.90
N ARG A 303 8.64 -11.08 9.17
CA ARG A 303 8.36 -12.21 8.26
C ARG A 303 6.86 -12.48 8.16
N PRO A 304 6.33 -12.81 6.97
CA PRO A 304 4.93 -13.19 6.81
C PRO A 304 4.69 -14.60 7.34
N LEU A 305 3.69 -14.79 8.20
CA LEU A 305 3.30 -16.10 8.74
C LEU A 305 2.14 -16.71 7.95
N HIS A 306 1.15 -15.88 7.62
CA HIS A 306 -0.03 -16.31 6.88
C HIS A 306 -0.47 -15.23 5.88
N LEU A 307 -0.99 -15.65 4.72
CA LEU A 307 -1.54 -14.76 3.71
C LEU A 307 -3.00 -15.12 3.42
N LEU A 308 -3.86 -14.13 3.21
CA LEU A 308 -5.20 -14.39 2.70
C LEU A 308 -5.11 -14.94 1.28
N ASN A 309 -5.86 -16.00 1.00
CA ASN A 309 -6.16 -16.37 -0.37
C ASN A 309 -7.45 -15.65 -0.75
N PRO A 310 -7.41 -14.58 -1.56
CA PRO A 310 -8.62 -13.83 -1.88
C PRO A 310 -9.56 -14.60 -2.81
N LEU A 311 -9.07 -15.62 -3.51
CA LEU A 311 -9.87 -16.53 -4.32
C LEU A 311 -9.97 -17.86 -3.57
N HIS A 312 -10.98 -17.99 -2.73
CA HIS A 312 -11.13 -19.01 -1.69
C HIS A 312 -10.91 -20.48 -2.10
N ASN A 313 -10.81 -20.84 -3.39
CA ASN A 313 -10.24 -22.11 -3.92
C ASN A 313 -10.14 -22.19 -5.46
N ASP A 314 -10.53 -21.16 -6.23
CA ASP A 314 -10.68 -21.31 -7.68
C ASP A 314 -9.58 -20.56 -8.46
N GLU A 315 -8.51 -21.27 -8.78
CA GLU A 315 -7.58 -20.86 -9.85
C GLU A 315 -8.30 -20.75 -11.22
N GLU A 316 -9.45 -21.40 -11.37
CA GLU A 316 -10.32 -21.34 -12.56
C GLU A 316 -11.11 -20.02 -12.69
N LEU A 317 -11.37 -19.26 -11.60
CA LEU A 317 -12.20 -18.05 -11.65
C LEU A 317 -11.59 -16.93 -12.52
N VAL A 318 -10.27 -16.79 -12.52
CA VAL A 318 -9.57 -15.79 -13.35
C VAL A 318 -9.55 -16.19 -14.84
N ILE A 319 -9.75 -17.48 -15.13
CA ILE A 319 -9.63 -18.06 -16.48
C ILE A 319 -10.99 -18.10 -17.19
N HIS A 320 -12.11 -18.00 -16.46
CA HIS A 320 -13.44 -17.93 -17.05
C HIS A 320 -13.77 -16.53 -17.57
N ASN A 321 -14.08 -16.43 -18.87
CA ASN A 321 -14.43 -15.20 -19.60
C ASN A 321 -15.59 -14.36 -19.01
N ASP A 322 -16.31 -14.90 -18.02
CA ASP A 322 -17.49 -14.31 -17.39
C ASP A 322 -17.23 -13.80 -15.96
N PHE A 323 -16.07 -14.09 -15.35
CA PHE A 323 -15.75 -13.52 -14.04
C PHE A 323 -15.35 -12.06 -14.18
N THR A 324 -16.11 -11.19 -13.53
CA THR A 324 -15.92 -9.75 -13.57
C THR A 324 -16.03 -9.18 -12.18
N LEU A 325 -15.24 -8.15 -11.91
CA LEU A 325 -15.35 -7.36 -10.69
C LEU A 325 -15.80 -5.92 -11.04
N PRO A 326 -16.56 -5.25 -10.16
CA PRO A 326 -17.28 -5.84 -9.01
C PRO A 326 -18.44 -6.75 -9.47
N ASN A 327 -18.96 -7.58 -8.57
CA ASN A 327 -20.10 -8.47 -8.83
C ASN A 327 -21.00 -8.66 -7.59
N GLU A 328 -21.88 -9.66 -7.62
CA GLU A 328 -22.84 -9.89 -6.53
C GLU A 328 -22.19 -10.29 -5.20
N GLN A 329 -20.96 -10.82 -5.25
CA GLN A 329 -20.18 -11.30 -4.10
C GLN A 329 -19.03 -10.35 -3.73
N HIS A 330 -18.46 -9.67 -4.72
CA HIS A 330 -17.28 -8.81 -4.55
C HIS A 330 -17.62 -7.33 -4.79
N PRO A 331 -17.46 -6.44 -3.78
CA PRO A 331 -17.90 -5.05 -3.83
C PRO A 331 -16.92 -4.06 -4.48
N SER A 332 -15.79 -4.53 -5.00
CA SER A 332 -14.76 -3.72 -5.64
C SER A 332 -14.23 -4.41 -6.89
N ASP A 333 -13.61 -3.66 -7.80
CA ASP A 333 -12.81 -4.16 -8.92
C ASP A 333 -11.42 -4.67 -8.52
N HIS A 334 -11.07 -4.49 -7.24
CA HIS A 334 -9.93 -5.09 -6.58
C HIS A 334 -10.37 -6.21 -5.63
N LEU A 335 -9.44 -7.12 -5.31
CA LEU A 335 -9.57 -8.12 -4.26
C LEU A 335 -8.73 -7.70 -3.04
N PRO A 336 -9.18 -8.03 -1.82
CA PRO A 336 -8.45 -7.67 -0.61
C PRO A 336 -7.15 -8.46 -0.46
N LEU A 337 -6.09 -7.80 0.01
CA LEU A 337 -4.85 -8.45 0.43
C LEU A 337 -4.72 -8.38 1.95
N MET A 338 -4.42 -9.51 2.59
CA MET A 338 -4.19 -9.53 4.04
C MET A 338 -3.01 -10.42 4.39
N ALA A 339 -2.16 -9.97 5.31
CA ALA A 339 -1.02 -10.72 5.81
C ALA A 339 -1.02 -10.72 7.34
N GLU A 340 -0.69 -11.87 7.94
CA GLU A 340 -0.21 -11.94 9.32
C GLU A 340 1.32 -11.80 9.31
N LEU A 341 1.81 -10.74 9.94
CA LEU A 341 3.24 -10.43 10.03
C LEU A 341 3.75 -10.68 11.45
N ASP A 342 4.94 -11.26 11.54
CA ASP A 342 5.71 -11.46 12.77
C ASP A 342 6.79 -10.38 12.85
N LEU A 343 6.71 -9.49 13.84
CA LEU A 343 7.71 -8.46 14.11
C LEU A 343 8.86 -9.07 14.91
N LEU A 344 10.08 -8.89 14.43
CA LEU A 344 11.27 -9.53 14.94
C LEU A 344 12.13 -8.56 15.77
N SER A 345 12.77 -9.07 16.81
CA SER A 345 13.82 -8.35 17.52
C SER A 345 14.98 -8.01 16.58
N LYS A 346 15.64 -6.87 16.80
CA LYS A 346 16.92 -6.62 16.13
C LYS A 346 17.88 -7.73 16.54
N SER A 347 18.66 -8.28 15.61
CA SER A 347 19.83 -9.05 16.01
C SER A 347 20.72 -8.12 16.81
N SER A 348 21.14 -8.54 18.00
CA SER A 348 22.41 -8.07 18.53
C SER A 348 23.45 -8.55 17.52
N GLU A 349 23.90 -7.67 16.64
CA GLU A 349 25.21 -7.89 16.03
C GLU A 349 26.16 -8.03 17.23
N ASN A 350 26.73 -9.22 17.41
CA ASN A 350 27.92 -9.33 18.24
C ASN A 350 28.95 -8.47 17.52
N ASP A 351 29.22 -7.30 18.08
CA ASP A 351 30.45 -6.56 17.86
C ASP A 351 31.61 -7.50 18.27
N ASP A 352 32.12 -8.28 17.32
CA ASP A 352 33.39 -8.99 17.41
C ASP A 352 34.34 -8.53 16.30
#